data_AF-A0AAV5FUD8-F1
#
_entry.id   AF-A0AAV5FUD8-F1
#
_cell.length_a   1.000
_cell.length_b   1.000
_cell.length_c   1.000
_cell.angle_alpha   90.00
_cell.angle_beta   90.00
_cell.angle_gamma   90.00
#
_symmetry.space_group_name_H-M   'P 1'
#
loop_
_entity.id
_entity.type
_entity.pdbx_description
1 polymer ?
#
loop_
_entity_poly.entity_id
_entity_poly.type
_entity_poly.pdbx_seq_one_letter_code
_entity_poly.pdbx_strand_id
1 'polypeptide(L)'
;MLAARRVSASASPSPLLRRRGLSAQPQPTMPPPEAAGEGAGTWARRALALSLLGLTGAVGASAVSDLSVFLSCSSQAIEKATQNQQIVGAIGVPIARGPWYSASIAVNHARHSVSCTFPVSGPQGNGLLKFKAVRLGGACC
;
A
#
# COMPACT_ATOMS: atom_id res chain seq x y z
N MET A 1 18.09 -22.78 -48.29
CA MET A 1 17.20 -23.55 -49.20
C MET A 1 15.99 -22.69 -49.50
N LEU A 2 15.88 -22.27 -50.76
CA LEU A 2 14.86 -21.38 -51.33
C LEU A 2 13.64 -22.19 -51.82
N ALA A 3 12.52 -21.49 -52.05
CA ALA A 3 11.33 -21.85 -52.82
C ALA A 3 10.30 -22.79 -52.14
N ALA A 4 9.05 -22.41 -51.88
CA ALA A 4 7.96 -21.83 -52.69
C ALA A 4 6.98 -22.89 -53.23
N ARG A 5 5.69 -22.74 -52.93
CA ARG A 5 4.62 -22.88 -53.93
C ARG A 5 3.26 -22.39 -53.41
N ARG A 6 2.72 -21.37 -54.09
CA ARG A 6 1.28 -21.07 -54.15
C ARG A 6 0.66 -21.92 -55.26
N VAL A 7 -0.60 -22.32 -55.10
CA VAL A 7 -1.50 -22.60 -56.23
C VAL A 7 -2.90 -22.07 -55.88
N SER A 8 -3.41 -21.20 -56.76
CA SER A 8 -4.79 -20.71 -56.82
C SER A 8 -5.54 -21.42 -57.97
N ALA A 9 -6.85 -21.61 -57.83
CA ALA A 9 -7.90 -21.65 -58.88
C ALA A 9 -9.25 -21.95 -58.17
N SER A 10 -10.27 -21.08 -58.09
CA SER A 10 -11.22 -20.53 -59.07
C SER A 10 -12.17 -21.55 -59.75
N ALA A 11 -13.47 -21.50 -59.39
CA ALA A 11 -14.67 -21.50 -60.28
C ALA A 11 -15.90 -22.22 -59.68
N SER A 12 -17.03 -21.49 -59.65
CA SER A 12 -18.44 -21.86 -59.36
C SER A 12 -19.05 -22.84 -60.39
N PRO A 13 -20.28 -23.44 -60.26
CA PRO A 13 -21.56 -22.82 -59.80
C PRO A 13 -22.58 -23.69 -58.99
N SER A 14 -23.58 -23.01 -58.41
CA SER A 14 -24.81 -23.48 -57.71
C SER A 14 -25.80 -24.23 -58.66
N PRO A 15 -26.90 -24.94 -58.23
CA PRO A 15 -27.98 -24.38 -57.39
C PRO A 15 -28.84 -25.34 -56.49
N LEU A 16 -29.58 -24.72 -55.56
CA LEU A 16 -30.94 -25.06 -55.11
C LEU A 16 -31.29 -26.50 -54.68
N LEU A 17 -31.32 -26.73 -53.36
CA LEU A 17 -32.36 -27.57 -52.74
C LEU A 17 -33.03 -26.83 -51.58
N ARG A 18 -34.16 -26.24 -51.96
CA ARG A 18 -35.18 -25.64 -51.11
C ARG A 18 -35.87 -26.76 -50.31
N ARG A 19 -35.58 -26.90 -49.01
CA ARG A 19 -36.50 -27.61 -48.12
C ARG A 19 -36.92 -26.72 -46.95
N ARG A 20 -38.17 -26.29 -47.10
CA ARG A 20 -39.03 -25.56 -46.19
C ARG A 20 -39.13 -26.33 -44.87
N GLY A 21 -38.62 -25.75 -43.80
CA GLY A 21 -38.88 -26.16 -42.42
C GLY A 21 -39.04 -24.90 -41.59
N LEU A 22 -40.30 -24.45 -41.44
CA LEU A 22 -40.67 -23.51 -40.39
C LEU A 22 -40.33 -24.19 -39.06
N SER A 23 -39.28 -23.74 -38.41
CA SER A 23 -39.16 -23.85 -36.95
C SER A 23 -38.91 -22.44 -36.48
N ALA A 24 -39.98 -21.80 -36.01
CA ALA A 24 -39.88 -20.58 -35.25
C ALA A 24 -39.10 -20.92 -33.98
N GLN A 25 -37.79 -20.71 -34.01
CA GLN A 25 -37.01 -20.71 -32.79
C GLN A 25 -37.51 -19.51 -31.97
N PRO A 26 -37.97 -19.69 -30.73
CA PRO A 26 -38.18 -18.55 -29.84
C PRO A 26 -36.82 -17.85 -29.72
N GLN A 27 -36.73 -16.59 -30.13
CA GLN A 27 -35.61 -15.78 -29.69
C GLN A 27 -35.61 -15.83 -28.15
N PRO A 28 -34.47 -16.10 -27.50
CA PRO A 28 -34.35 -15.74 -26.10
C PRO A 28 -34.64 -14.26 -26.04
N THR A 29 -35.78 -13.87 -25.49
CA THR A 29 -36.02 -12.50 -25.05
C THR A 29 -34.88 -12.20 -24.10
N MET A 30 -33.88 -11.44 -24.57
CA MET A 30 -33.01 -10.77 -23.62
C MET A 30 -33.96 -9.96 -22.74
N PRO A 31 -33.92 -10.12 -21.41
CA PRO A 31 -34.64 -9.19 -20.57
C PRO A 31 -34.23 -7.77 -21.02
N PRO A 32 -35.17 -6.80 -21.05
CA PRO A 32 -34.78 -5.40 -21.25
C PRO A 32 -33.60 -5.12 -20.32
N PRO A 33 -32.60 -4.30 -20.70
CA PRO A 33 -31.55 -3.93 -19.76
C PRO A 33 -32.27 -3.54 -18.49
N GLU A 34 -32.04 -4.30 -17.41
CA GLU A 34 -32.65 -3.99 -16.13
C GLU A 34 -32.40 -2.51 -15.97
N ALA A 35 -33.49 -1.74 -15.96
CA ALA A 35 -33.41 -0.34 -15.60
C ALA A 35 -33.02 -0.39 -14.13
N ALA A 36 -31.72 -0.53 -13.89
CA ALA A 36 -31.09 -0.31 -12.62
C ALA A 36 -31.52 1.11 -12.30
N GLY A 37 -32.57 1.21 -11.47
CA GLY A 37 -33.28 2.46 -11.27
C GLY A 37 -32.24 3.54 -10.98
N GLU A 38 -32.44 4.74 -11.51
CA GLU A 38 -31.48 5.85 -11.41
C GLU A 38 -30.97 6.09 -9.97
N GLY A 39 -31.75 5.65 -8.96
CA GLY A 39 -31.34 5.53 -7.57
C GLY A 39 -30.25 4.49 -7.27
N ALA A 40 -30.36 3.25 -7.77
CA ALA A 40 -29.41 2.16 -7.48
C ALA A 40 -27.99 2.47 -7.95
N GLY A 41 -27.83 3.03 -9.16
CA GLY A 41 -26.52 3.49 -9.66
C GLY A 41 -25.94 4.64 -8.83
N THR A 42 -26.79 5.55 -8.35
CA THR A 42 -26.39 6.66 -7.47
C THR A 42 -25.95 6.16 -6.09
N TRP A 43 -26.66 5.19 -5.50
CA TRP A 43 -26.29 4.54 -4.24
C TRP A 43 -25.00 3.73 -4.36
N ALA A 44 -24.80 2.99 -5.46
CA ALA A 44 -23.56 2.27 -5.72
C ALA A 44 -22.35 3.22 -5.81
N ARG A 45 -22.51 4.36 -6.52
CA ARG A 45 -21.47 5.39 -6.60
C ARG A 45 -21.16 6.01 -5.24
N ARG A 46 -22.18 6.27 -4.41
CA ARG A 46 -22.00 6.77 -3.04
C ARG A 46 -21.29 5.76 -2.15
N ALA A 47 -21.68 4.49 -2.19
CA ALA A 47 -21.03 3.43 -1.44
C ALA A 47 -19.56 3.28 -1.83
N LEU A 48 -19.25 3.34 -3.13
CA LEU A 48 -17.88 3.32 -3.63
C LEU A 48 -17.08 4.53 -3.13
N ALA A 49 -17.65 5.74 -3.21
CA ALA A 49 -16.99 6.95 -2.75
C ALA A 49 -16.72 6.93 -1.23
N LEU A 50 -17.69 6.49 -0.43
CA LEU A 50 -17.54 6.33 1.02
C LEU A 50 -16.52 5.26 1.37
N SER A 51 -16.49 4.15 0.61
CA SER A 51 -15.49 3.09 0.79
C SER A 51 -14.08 3.62 0.48
N LEU A 52 -13.92 4.40 -0.59
CA LEU A 52 -12.62 4.99 -0.95
C LEU A 52 -12.16 6.02 0.11
N LEU A 53 -13.07 6.87 0.60
CA LEU A 53 -12.78 7.79 1.70
C LEU A 53 -12.40 7.03 2.97
N GLY A 54 -13.16 5.98 3.30
CA GLY A 54 -12.92 5.15 4.49
C GLY A 54 -11.56 4.45 4.42
N LEU A 55 -11.22 3.86 3.27
CA LEU A 55 -9.92 3.23 3.06
C LEU A 55 -8.78 4.25 3.17
N THR A 56 -8.92 5.41 2.54
CA THR A 56 -7.92 6.48 2.59
C THR A 56 -7.74 7.00 4.02
N GLY A 57 -8.84 7.20 4.75
CA GLY A 57 -8.82 7.61 6.16
C GLY A 57 -8.18 6.57 7.06
N ALA A 58 -8.47 5.29 6.85
CA ALA A 58 -7.88 4.18 7.61
C ALA A 58 -6.35 4.09 7.41
N VAL A 59 -5.88 4.21 6.18
CA VAL A 59 -4.43 4.24 5.87
C VAL A 59 -3.78 5.47 6.51
N GLY A 60 -4.40 6.64 6.41
CA GLY A 60 -3.92 7.87 7.06
C GLY A 60 -3.82 7.73 8.57
N ALA A 61 -4.82 7.12 9.21
CA ALA A 61 -4.81 6.88 10.66
C ALA A 61 -3.68 5.93 11.09
N SER A 62 -3.36 4.90 10.30
CA SER A 62 -2.20 4.04 10.56
C SER A 62 -0.90 4.85 10.56
N ALA A 63 -0.70 5.69 9.54
CA ALA A 63 0.51 6.52 9.45
C ALA A 63 0.66 7.49 10.64
N VAL A 64 -0.45 8.01 11.18
CA VAL A 64 -0.42 8.83 12.41
C VAL A 64 0.00 8.00 13.61
N SER A 65 -0.48 6.76 13.73
CA SER A 65 -0.06 5.85 14.79
C SER A 65 1.44 5.56 14.71
N ASP A 66 1.94 5.20 13.52
CA ASP A 66 3.37 4.95 13.29
C ASP A 66 4.23 6.19 13.61
N LEU A 67 3.78 7.38 13.20
CA LEU A 67 4.45 8.64 13.51
C LEU A 67 4.49 8.92 15.02
N SER A 68 3.42 8.63 15.75
CA SER A 68 3.37 8.83 17.20
C SER A 68 4.40 7.95 17.93
N VAL A 69 4.54 6.69 17.51
CA VAL A 69 5.55 5.76 18.05
C VAL A 69 6.95 6.27 17.73
N PHE A 70 7.20 6.71 16.50
CA PHE A 70 8.46 7.30 16.11
C PHE A 70 8.82 8.52 16.97
N LEU A 71 7.91 9.48 17.13
CA LEU A 71 8.15 10.70 17.91
C LEU A 71 8.41 10.40 19.39
N SER A 72 7.71 9.42 19.97
CA SER A 72 7.93 9.00 21.36
C SER A 72 9.30 8.33 21.53
N CYS A 73 9.61 7.35 20.68
CA CYS A 73 10.89 6.61 20.71
C CYS A 73 12.06 7.59 20.56
N SER A 74 11.97 8.47 19.57
CA SER A 74 13.05 9.37 19.18
C SER A 74 13.25 10.56 20.12
N SER A 75 12.24 10.96 20.90
CA SER A 75 12.40 12.01 21.93
C SER A 75 13.25 11.52 23.08
N GLN A 76 12.96 10.33 23.59
CA GLN A 76 13.75 9.72 24.65
C GLN A 76 15.19 9.45 24.18
N ALA A 77 15.36 8.98 22.95
CA ALA A 77 16.69 8.72 22.41
C ALA A 77 17.54 9.99 22.23
N ILE A 78 16.96 11.08 21.74
CA ILE A 78 17.68 12.36 21.61
C ILE A 78 18.03 12.93 22.98
N GLU A 79 17.14 12.80 23.97
CA GLU A 79 17.41 13.24 25.34
C GLU A 79 18.60 12.47 25.93
N LYS A 80 18.64 11.14 25.78
CA LYS A 80 19.78 10.32 26.21
C LYS A 80 21.04 10.59 25.39
N ALA A 81 20.91 10.88 24.10
CA ALA A 81 22.04 11.25 23.24
C ALA A 81 22.67 12.58 23.66
N THR A 82 21.86 13.55 24.06
CA THR A 82 22.31 14.88 24.50
C THR A 82 23.06 14.80 25.84
N GLN A 83 22.75 13.80 26.68
CA GLN A 83 23.46 13.55 27.94
C GLN A 83 24.80 12.83 27.74
N ASN A 84 25.05 12.24 26.56
CA ASN A 84 26.28 11.49 26.28
C ASN A 84 27.31 12.36 25.57
N GLN A 85 28.43 12.64 26.26
CA GLN A 85 29.53 13.47 25.74
C GLN A 85 30.14 12.94 24.44
N GLN A 86 30.14 11.63 24.20
CA GLN A 86 30.65 11.07 22.94
C GLN A 86 29.73 11.39 21.76
N ILE A 87 28.41 11.36 21.97
CA ILE A 87 27.44 11.68 20.92
C ILE A 87 27.41 13.18 20.67
N VAL A 88 27.43 13.98 21.74
CA VAL A 88 27.52 15.44 21.66
C VAL A 88 28.80 15.88 20.95
N GLY A 89 29.94 15.24 21.23
CA GLY A 89 31.22 15.55 20.58
C GLY A 89 31.35 15.04 19.13
N ALA A 90 30.42 14.21 18.65
CA ALA A 90 30.42 13.70 17.28
C ALA A 90 29.39 14.40 16.38
N ILE A 91 28.20 14.71 16.90
CA ILE A 91 27.08 15.30 16.15
C ILE A 91 26.94 16.81 16.44
N GLY A 92 27.32 17.25 17.65
CA GLY A 92 27.06 18.61 18.15
C GLY A 92 25.64 18.80 18.69
N VAL A 93 25.41 19.91 19.39
CA VAL A 93 24.11 20.32 19.94
C VAL A 93 23.63 21.57 19.19
N PRO A 94 22.34 21.67 18.79
CA PRO A 94 21.24 20.74 19.06
C PRO A 94 21.24 19.52 18.12
N ILE A 95 20.89 18.35 18.67
CA ILE A 95 20.69 17.13 17.90
C ILE A 95 19.28 17.17 17.29
N ALA A 96 19.19 17.47 16.01
CA ALA A 96 17.96 17.50 15.24
C ALA A 96 17.57 16.10 14.75
N ARG A 97 16.27 15.83 14.76
CA ARG A 97 15.71 14.57 14.30
C ARG A 97 15.49 14.60 12.79
N GLY A 98 15.89 13.53 12.10
CA GLY A 98 15.62 13.36 10.68
C GLY A 98 14.23 12.79 10.38
N PRO A 99 13.94 12.52 9.10
CA PRO A 99 12.62 12.09 8.64
C PRO A 99 12.19 10.73 9.20
N TRP A 100 10.91 10.61 9.56
CA TRP A 100 10.32 9.39 10.13
C TRP A 100 10.32 8.21 9.14
N TYR A 101 10.18 8.48 7.84
CA TYR A 101 10.16 7.44 6.80
C TYR A 101 11.52 6.74 6.61
N SER A 102 12.61 7.29 7.14
CA SER A 102 13.95 6.69 7.15
C SER A 102 14.28 5.99 8.48
N ALA A 103 13.31 5.92 9.40
CA ALA A 103 13.48 5.26 10.68
C ALA A 103 13.08 3.79 10.60
N SER A 104 13.75 2.94 11.38
CA SER A 104 13.37 1.54 11.58
C SER A 104 13.09 1.29 13.05
N ILE A 105 11.96 0.61 13.31
CA ILE A 105 11.53 0.25 14.65
C ILE A 105 11.35 -1.26 14.68
N ALA A 106 12.16 -1.94 15.48
CA ALA A 106 12.08 -3.37 15.72
C ALA A 106 11.57 -3.59 17.14
N VAL A 107 10.46 -4.31 17.26
CA VAL A 107 9.92 -4.69 18.57
C VAL A 107 10.05 -6.20 18.72
N ASN A 108 10.68 -6.64 19.79
CA ASN A 108 10.85 -8.06 20.09
C ASN A 108 9.54 -8.69 20.58
N HIS A 109 9.46 -10.03 20.48
CA HIS A 109 8.34 -10.83 20.93
C HIS A 109 7.97 -10.49 22.40
N ALA A 110 6.67 -10.39 22.68
CA ALA A 110 6.12 -9.95 23.96
C ALA A 110 6.55 -8.54 24.44
N ARG A 111 6.96 -7.64 23.52
CA ARG A 111 7.27 -6.22 23.82
C ARG A 111 8.37 -6.02 24.88
N HIS A 112 9.24 -7.02 25.10
CA HIS A 112 10.32 -6.94 26.07
C HIS A 112 11.45 -6.00 25.65
N SER A 113 11.62 -5.77 24.36
CA SER A 113 12.58 -4.78 23.88
C SER A 113 12.12 -4.08 22.62
N VAL A 114 12.38 -2.79 22.54
CA VAL A 114 12.18 -1.96 21.37
C VAL A 114 13.54 -1.43 20.93
N SER A 115 13.92 -1.69 19.69
CA SER A 115 15.09 -1.11 19.06
C SER A 115 14.62 -0.13 18.00
N CYS A 116 15.08 1.11 18.09
CA CYS A 116 14.71 2.18 17.16
C CYS A 116 16.02 2.72 16.55
N THR A 117 16.03 2.89 15.24
CA THR A 117 17.12 3.51 14.49
C THR A 117 16.56 4.66 13.69
N PHE A 118 17.14 5.85 13.80
CA PHE A 118 16.71 6.98 13.01
C PHE A 118 17.85 7.96 12.71
N PRO A 119 17.77 8.70 11.59
CA PRO A 119 18.76 9.71 11.26
C PRO A 119 18.70 10.90 12.21
N VAL A 120 19.87 11.40 12.57
CA VAL A 120 20.08 12.61 13.38
C VAL A 120 21.05 13.53 12.67
N SER A 121 20.86 14.82 12.88
CA SER A 121 21.68 15.89 12.30
C SER A 121 22.09 16.87 13.39
N GLY A 122 23.29 17.41 13.28
CA GLY A 122 23.75 18.47 14.17
C GLY A 122 24.85 19.31 13.52
N PRO A 123 25.36 20.32 14.25
CA PRO A 123 26.36 21.25 13.72
C PRO A 123 27.67 20.60 13.27
N GLN A 124 28.04 19.46 13.85
CA GLN A 124 29.29 18.77 13.55
C GLN A 124 29.13 17.65 12.52
N GLY A 125 27.90 17.25 12.19
CA GLY A 125 27.65 16.25 11.17
C GLY A 125 26.29 15.56 11.28
N ASN A 126 26.08 14.60 10.38
CA ASN A 126 24.91 13.75 10.34
C ASN A 126 25.28 12.32 10.76
N GLY A 127 24.35 11.61 11.37
CA GLY A 127 24.55 10.23 11.79
C GLY A 127 23.26 9.44 11.93
N LEU A 128 23.38 8.17 12.28
CA LEU A 128 22.26 7.31 12.62
C LEU A 128 22.30 7.00 14.11
N LEU A 129 21.27 7.40 14.84
CA LEU A 129 21.12 7.08 16.24
C LEU A 129 20.41 5.74 16.37
N LYS A 130 21.09 4.76 16.97
CA LYS A 130 20.55 3.42 17.29
C LYS A 130 20.42 3.30 18.79
N PHE A 131 19.25 2.90 19.27
CA PHE A 131 19.04 2.64 20.68
C PHE A 131 18.09 1.47 20.87
N LYS A 132 18.27 0.77 21.99
CA LYS A 132 17.48 -0.38 22.39
C LYS A 132 16.98 -0.14 23.80
N ALA A 133 15.67 -0.02 23.95
CA ALA A 133 15.00 -0.04 25.23
C ALA A 133 14.65 -1.50 25.56
N VAL A 134 14.97 -1.95 26.76
CA VAL A 134 14.57 -3.26 27.28
C VAL A 134 13.69 -3.02 28.50
N ARG A 135 12.47 -3.56 28.48
CA ARG A 135 11.60 -3.58 29.64
C ARG A 135 12.08 -4.70 30.57
N LEU A 136 12.75 -4.31 31.64
CA LEU A 136 13.02 -5.22 32.76
C LEU A 136 11.70 -5.41 33.52
N GLY A 137 11.25 -6.66 33.64
CA GLY A 137 10.06 -7.00 34.43
C GLY A 137 10.32 -6.61 35.88
N GLY A 138 9.47 -5.76 36.45
CA GLY A 138 9.62 -5.33 37.83
C GLY A 138 9.39 -6.48 38.80
N ALA A 139 10.48 -7.03 39.35
CA ALA A 139 10.58 -7.08 40.79
C ALA A 139 11.31 -5.79 41.20
N CYS A 140 10.61 -4.94 41.94
CA CYS A 140 11.21 -3.83 42.68
C CYS A 140 12.34 -4.36 43.57
N CYS A 141 13.48 -3.65 43.57
CA CYS A 141 14.32 -3.27 44.70
C CYS A 141 15.46 -2.41 44.15
#